data_AF-A0A7K1L7G5-F1
#
_entry.id   AF-A0A7K1L7G5-F1
#
_cell.length_a   1.000
_cell.length_b   1.000
_cell.length_c   1.000
_cell.angle_alpha   90.00
_cell.angle_beta   90.00
_cell.angle_gamma   90.00
#
_symmetry.space_group_name_H-M   'P 1'
#
loop_
_entity.id
_entity.type
_entity.pdbx_description
1 polymer ?
#
loop_
_entity_poly.entity_id
_entity_poly.type
_entity_poly.pdbx_seq_one_letter_code
_entity_poly.pdbx_strand_id
1 'polypeptide(L)'
;MYVCICNAVTEDDVYGCMAGGACTSAKDVKAACGMLPGCGSCTKRIHAMVSEFRTASDLADALTGGPHPLTAVPEPTVPETTVPETTVPATTGPGPIAAESIASEPERGKRGAAPPTAA
;
A
#
# COMPACT_ATOMS: atom_id res chain seq x y z
N MET A 1 -3.09 15.70 0.85
CA MET A 1 -3.44 16.98 1.53
C MET A 1 -3.31 16.81 3.05
N TYR A 2 -3.31 17.88 3.86
CA TYR A 2 -3.48 17.76 5.31
C TYR A 2 -4.92 17.44 5.70
N VAL A 3 -5.08 16.43 6.54
CA VAL A 3 -6.35 16.07 7.20
C VAL A 3 -6.47 16.80 8.52
N CYS A 4 -5.38 16.87 9.29
CA CYS A 4 -5.29 17.59 10.56
C CYS A 4 -4.10 18.53 10.55
N ILE A 5 -4.36 19.84 10.57
CA ILE A 5 -3.30 20.85 10.61
C ILE A 5 -2.62 20.92 11.98
N CYS A 6 -3.35 20.70 13.08
CA CYS A 6 -2.81 20.78 14.44
C CYS A 6 -1.72 19.73 14.70
N ASN A 7 -1.91 18.52 14.17
CA ASN A 7 -1.01 17.38 14.37
C ASN A 7 -0.17 17.07 13.12
N ALA A 8 -0.20 17.95 12.10
CA ALA A 8 0.49 17.76 10.82
C ALA A 8 0.25 16.38 10.17
N VAL A 9 -0.99 15.87 10.25
CA VAL A 9 -1.37 14.57 9.67
C VAL A 9 -1.91 14.77 8.26
N THR A 10 -1.32 14.05 7.31
CA THR A 10 -1.70 14.05 5.90
C THR A 10 -2.73 12.95 5.59
N GLU A 11 -3.35 13.04 4.42
CA GLU A 11 -4.22 11.98 3.90
C GLU A 11 -3.46 10.67 3.73
N ASP A 12 -2.22 10.74 3.24
CA ASP A 12 -1.35 9.58 3.06
C ASP A 12 -1.05 8.86 4.38
N ASP A 13 -0.88 9.59 5.48
CA ASP A 13 -0.71 8.98 6.81
C ASP A 13 -1.96 8.18 7.22
N VAL A 14 -3.15 8.73 6.94
CA VAL A 14 -4.43 8.08 7.28
C VAL A 14 -4.67 6.85 6.40
N TYR A 15 -4.48 6.98 5.07
CA TYR A 15 -4.60 5.85 4.15
C TYR A 15 -3.56 4.78 4.43
N GLY A 16 -2.33 5.16 4.75
CA GLY A 16 -1.28 4.23 5.15
C GLY A 16 -1.65 3.42 6.38
N CYS A 17 -2.28 4.03 7.38
CA CYS A 17 -2.75 3.28 8.55
C CYS A 17 -3.86 2.27 8.21
N MET A 18 -4.83 2.68 7.38
CA MET A 18 -5.96 1.81 7.00
C MET A 18 -5.51 0.67 6.09
N ALA A 19 -4.64 0.95 5.12
CA ALA A 19 -4.08 -0.05 4.21
C ALA A 19 -3.20 -1.08 4.95
N GLY A 20 -2.52 -0.66 6.01
CA GLY A 20 -1.79 -1.58 6.89
C GLY A 20 -2.69 -2.46 7.77
N GLY A 21 -4.02 -2.30 7.71
CA GLY A 21 -4.98 -3.04 8.52
C GLY A 21 -5.00 -2.65 10.01
N ALA A 22 -4.17 -1.68 10.42
CA ALA A 22 -4.05 -1.25 11.81
C ALA A 22 -5.19 -0.33 12.26
N CYS A 23 -5.89 0.30 11.32
CA CYS A 23 -6.94 1.27 11.58
C CYS A 23 -8.29 0.85 10.98
N THR A 24 -9.31 0.65 11.83
CA THR A 24 -10.70 0.34 11.40
C THR A 24 -11.70 1.44 11.74
N SER A 25 -11.30 2.36 12.64
CA SER A 25 -12.13 3.46 13.11
C SER A 25 -11.35 4.77 13.13
N ALA A 26 -12.06 5.90 13.18
CA ALA A 26 -11.44 7.21 13.33
C ALA A 26 -10.63 7.35 14.63
N LYS A 27 -10.98 6.58 15.67
CA LYS A 27 -10.24 6.53 16.93
C LYS A 27 -8.90 5.83 16.74
N ASP A 28 -8.87 4.74 15.99
CA ASP A 28 -7.64 4.00 15.68
C ASP A 28 -6.70 4.88 14.87
N VAL A 29 -7.22 5.61 13.88
CA VAL A 29 -6.44 6.59 13.09
C VAL A 29 -5.81 7.64 14.01
N LYS A 30 -6.59 8.23 14.92
CA LYS A 30 -6.07 9.22 15.86
C LYS A 30 -4.97 8.65 16.76
N ALA A 31 -5.15 7.43 17.26
CA ALA A 31 -4.17 6.77 18.13
C ALA A 31 -2.89 6.39 17.35
N ALA A 32 -3.04 5.75 16.19
CA ALA A 32 -1.93 5.28 15.35
C ALA A 32 -1.10 6.44 14.77
N CYS A 33 -1.74 7.55 14.40
CA CYS A 33 -1.05 8.76 13.96
C CYS A 33 -0.50 9.61 15.12
N GLY A 34 -0.68 9.20 16.38
CA GLY A 34 -0.20 9.95 17.55
C GLY A 34 -0.83 11.33 17.72
N MET A 35 -2.12 11.47 17.36
CA MET A 35 -2.81 12.76 17.42
C MET A 35 -3.02 13.21 18.88
N LEU A 36 -2.52 14.39 19.19
CA LEU A 36 -2.85 15.11 20.42
C LEU A 36 -4.18 15.87 20.27
N PRO A 37 -4.85 16.21 21.40
CA PRO A 37 -6.05 17.04 21.37
C PRO A 37 -5.78 18.38 20.66
N GLY A 38 -6.76 18.84 19.88
CA GLY A 38 -6.68 20.07 19.09
C GLY A 38 -8.06 20.63 18.77
N CYS A 39 -8.18 21.39 17.67
CA CYS A 39 -9.45 22.07 17.32
C CYS A 39 -10.58 21.12 16.87
N GLY A 40 -10.26 19.86 16.55
CA GLY A 40 -11.25 18.83 16.24
C GLY A 40 -11.87 18.88 14.83
N SER A 41 -11.57 19.90 14.02
CA SER A 41 -12.15 20.07 12.66
C SER A 41 -11.90 18.88 11.73
N CYS A 42 -10.77 18.19 11.91
CA CYS A 42 -10.40 16.98 11.18
C CYS A 42 -11.33 15.78 11.44
N THR A 43 -12.09 15.75 12.54
CA THR A 43 -12.82 14.56 12.99
C THR A 43 -13.84 14.09 11.95
N LYS A 44 -14.69 14.99 11.43
CA LYS A 44 -15.68 14.62 10.41
C LYS A 44 -15.04 14.05 9.15
N ARG A 45 -13.93 14.66 8.71
CA ARG A 45 -13.18 14.19 7.54
C ARG A 45 -12.57 12.81 7.77
N ILE A 46 -11.98 12.56 8.94
CA ILE A 46 -11.42 11.24 9.29
C ILE A 46 -12.51 10.18 9.28
N HIS A 47 -13.69 10.47 9.86
CA HIS A 47 -14.82 9.54 9.81
C HIS A 47 -15.26 9.24 8.38
N ALA A 48 -15.35 10.26 7.52
CA ALA A 48 -15.70 10.09 6.11
C ALA A 48 -14.69 9.17 5.40
N MET A 49 -13.39 9.48 5.47
CA MET A 49 -12.35 8.67 4.84
C MET A 49 -12.35 7.20 5.33
N VAL A 50 -12.53 6.97 6.64
CA VAL A 50 -12.62 5.61 7.18
C VAL A 50 -13.86 4.87 6.66
N SER A 51 -15.00 5.54 6.60
CA SER A 51 -16.24 4.94 6.08
C SER A 51 -16.16 4.64 4.59
N GLU A 52 -15.55 5.53 3.81
CA GLU A 52 -15.31 5.37 2.38
C GLU A 52 -14.35 4.21 2.14
N PHE A 53 -13.24 4.16 2.88
CA PHE A 53 -12.27 3.07 2.79
C PHE A 53 -12.93 1.73 3.08
N ARG A 54 -13.68 1.61 4.18
CA ARG A 54 -14.38 0.36 4.53
C ARG A 54 -15.37 -0.05 3.44
N THR A 55 -16.13 0.89 2.91
CA THR A 55 -17.11 0.61 1.84
C THR A 55 -16.40 0.17 0.56
N ALA A 56 -15.28 0.81 0.21
CA ALA A 56 -14.47 0.43 -0.93
C ALA A 56 -13.83 -0.95 -0.77
N SER A 57 -13.31 -1.28 0.42
CA SER A 57 -12.78 -2.61 0.72
C SER A 57 -13.86 -3.68 0.62
N ASP A 58 -15.03 -3.46 1.21
CA ASP A 58 -16.16 -4.41 1.16
C ASP A 58 -16.64 -4.66 -0.27
N LEU A 59 -16.73 -3.60 -1.08
CA LEU A 59 -17.04 -3.72 -2.50
C LEU A 59 -15.95 -4.49 -3.27
N ALA A 60 -14.67 -4.20 -2.99
CA ALA A 60 -13.57 -4.91 -3.62
C ALA A 60 -13.61 -6.42 -3.29
N ASP A 61 -13.80 -6.76 -2.01
CA ASP A 61 -13.95 -8.13 -1.55
C ASP A 61 -15.13 -8.82 -2.26
N ALA A 62 -16.29 -8.16 -2.36
CA ALA A 62 -17.44 -8.71 -3.08
C ALA A 62 -17.14 -9.02 -4.56
N LEU A 63 -16.34 -8.18 -5.21
CA LEU A 63 -15.94 -8.38 -6.62
C LEU A 63 -14.89 -9.49 -6.78
N THR A 64 -14.04 -9.73 -5.77
CA THR A 64 -12.97 -10.73 -5.82
C THR A 64 -13.32 -12.06 -5.17
N GLY A 65 -14.55 -12.24 -4.67
CA GLY A 65 -15.00 -13.49 -4.05
C GLY A 65 -14.70 -13.60 -2.55
N GLY A 66 -14.52 -12.46 -1.87
CA GLY A 66 -14.25 -12.32 -0.45
C GLY A 66 -12.83 -11.82 -0.16
N PRO A 67 -12.52 -11.56 1.13
CA PRO A 67 -11.18 -11.19 1.58
C PRO A 67 -10.25 -12.40 1.43
N HIS A 68 -9.78 -12.62 0.22
CA HIS A 68 -8.90 -13.75 -0.07
C HIS A 68 -7.50 -13.38 0.44
N PRO A 69 -6.90 -14.15 1.37
CA PRO A 69 -5.49 -14.01 1.63
C PRO A 69 -4.77 -14.22 0.29
N LEU A 70 -3.91 -13.28 -0.08
CA LEU A 70 -3.00 -13.39 -1.22
C LEU A 70 -2.06 -14.57 -0.95
N THR A 71 -2.57 -15.77 -1.19
CA THR A 71 -1.81 -17.01 -1.11
C THR A 71 -0.93 -16.97 -2.34
N ALA A 72 0.40 -17.01 -2.13
CA ALA A 72 1.35 -17.07 -3.21
C ALA A 72 0.90 -18.14 -4.21
N VAL A 73 0.74 -17.76 -5.48
CA VAL A 73 0.50 -18.72 -6.55
C VAL A 73 1.65 -19.72 -6.47
N PRO A 74 1.41 -21.03 -6.26
CA PRO A 74 2.48 -22.01 -6.28
C PRO A 74 3.19 -21.86 -7.62
N GLU A 75 4.51 -21.67 -7.56
CA GLU A 75 5.38 -21.48 -8.71
C GLU A 75 5.00 -22.52 -9.77
N PRO A 76 4.51 -22.11 -10.95
CA PRO A 76 4.12 -23.07 -11.96
C PRO A 76 5.37 -23.84 -12.33
N THR A 77 5.42 -25.11 -11.93
CA THR A 77 6.39 -26.05 -12.46
C THR A 77 6.09 -26.15 -13.94
N VAL A 78 6.74 -25.32 -14.74
CA VAL A 78 6.71 -25.40 -16.19
C VAL A 78 7.26 -26.79 -16.53
N PRO A 79 6.43 -27.74 -17.03
CA PRO A 79 6.99 -28.94 -17.61
C PRO A 79 7.79 -28.48 -18.82
N GLU A 80 9.07 -28.82 -18.80
CA GLU A 80 10.05 -28.57 -19.85
C GLU A 80 9.49 -29.10 -21.17
N THR A 81 8.78 -28.23 -21.90
CA THR A 81 8.27 -28.53 -23.23
C THR A 81 9.45 -28.37 -24.15
N THR A 82 10.09 -29.48 -24.47
CA THR A 82 11.03 -29.63 -25.58
C THR A 82 10.38 -29.07 -26.84
N VAL A 83 10.83 -27.89 -27.26
CA VAL A 83 10.49 -27.29 -28.54
C VAL A 83 11.31 -28.01 -29.61
N PRO A 84 10.70 -28.60 -30.67
CA PRO A 84 11.49 -29.10 -31.79
C PRO A 84 12.12 -27.92 -32.52
N GLU A 85 13.43 -28.04 -32.71
CA GLU A 85 14.33 -27.10 -33.38
C GLU A 85 13.76 -26.63 -34.72
N THR A 86 13.26 -25.38 -34.75
CA THR A 86 12.95 -24.67 -35.99
C THR A 86 14.18 -23.86 -36.37
N THR A 87 14.80 -24.26 -37.47
CA THR A 87 15.98 -23.62 -38.06
C THR A 87 15.59 -22.25 -38.61
N VAL A 88 16.21 -21.19 -38.06
CA VAL A 88 16.14 -19.82 -38.60
C VAL A 88 17.41 -19.53 -39.39
N PRO A 89 17.34 -19.06 -40.66
CA PRO A 89 18.51 -18.48 -41.30
C PRO A 89 18.72 -17.05 -40.80
N ALA A 90 19.99 -16.72 -40.61
CA ALA A 90 20.49 -15.47 -40.06
C ALA A 90 20.09 -14.25 -40.89
N THR A 91 19.62 -13.21 -40.21
CA THR A 91 19.62 -11.84 -40.71
C THR A 91 20.37 -10.94 -39.74
N THR A 92 21.51 -10.46 -40.24
CA THR A 92 22.43 -9.49 -39.64
C THR A 92 21.79 -8.09 -39.58
N GLY A 93 21.87 -7.41 -38.43
CA GLY A 93 21.73 -5.94 -38.37
C GLY A 93 21.52 -5.37 -36.96
N PRO A 94 22.01 -4.15 -36.64
CA PRO A 94 22.76 -3.91 -35.41
C PRO A 94 22.15 -2.92 -34.39
N GLY A 95 22.56 -3.06 -33.12
CA GLY A 95 22.75 -1.95 -32.18
C GLY A 95 21.98 -2.03 -30.85
N PRO A 96 22.65 -2.10 -29.67
CA PRO A 96 21.97 -2.03 -28.38
C PRO A 96 21.71 -0.57 -27.97
N ILE A 97 20.46 -0.25 -27.63
CA ILE A 97 20.16 0.92 -26.80
C ILE A 97 20.35 0.51 -25.34
N ALA A 98 21.21 1.24 -24.63
CA ALA A 98 21.48 1.04 -23.22
C ALA A 98 20.22 1.31 -22.38
N ALA A 99 19.85 0.36 -21.52
CA ALA A 99 18.85 0.54 -20.48
C ALA A 99 19.54 1.12 -19.24
N GLU A 100 19.33 2.41 -18.97
CA GLU A 100 19.71 3.01 -17.69
C GLU A 100 18.78 2.49 -16.58
N SER A 101 19.41 1.90 -15.56
CA SER A 101 18.80 1.53 -14.31
C SER A 101 18.56 2.78 -13.47
N ILE A 102 17.29 3.09 -13.19
CA ILE A 102 16.93 4.01 -12.11
C ILE A 102 16.62 3.21 -10.85
N ALA A 103 17.63 3.07 -10.00
CA ALA A 103 17.46 2.72 -8.61
C ALA A 103 16.52 3.75 -7.96
N SER A 104 15.43 3.27 -7.36
CA SER A 104 14.55 4.08 -6.53
C SER A 104 14.52 3.49 -5.13
N GLU A 105 15.37 4.02 -4.26
CA GLU A 105 15.14 3.96 -2.81
C GLU A 105 14.30 5.18 -2.41
N PRO A 106 13.35 4.99 -1.48
CA PRO A 106 13.14 6.01 -0.47
C PRO A 106 13.31 5.41 0.92
N GLU A 107 14.42 5.79 1.56
CA GLU A 107 14.63 5.73 3.01
C GLU A 107 13.44 6.40 3.73
N ARG A 108 12.51 5.57 4.20
CA ARG A 108 11.39 6.00 5.04
C ARG A 108 11.92 6.29 6.44
N GLY A 109 12.16 7.59 6.68
CA GLY A 109 12.52 8.16 7.96
C GLY A 109 11.64 7.64 9.10
N LYS A 110 12.31 7.05 10.09
CA LYS A 110 11.75 6.58 11.36
C LYS A 110 11.14 7.77 12.10
N ARG A 111 9.82 7.76 12.34
CA ARG A 111 9.18 8.68 13.28
C ARG A 111 8.61 7.92 14.48
N GLY A 112 9.28 8.13 15.61
CA GLY A 112 8.70 8.26 16.95
C GLY A 112 7.86 7.11 17.49
N ALA A 113 8.52 6.14 18.14
CA ALA A 113 7.86 5.34 19.16
C ALA A 113 7.48 6.23 20.35
N ALA A 114 6.20 6.28 20.71
CA ALA A 114 5.77 6.82 22.00
C ALA A 114 6.04 5.77 23.11
N PRO A 115 6.44 6.18 24.33
CA PRO A 115 6.72 5.24 25.42
C PRO A 115 5.45 4.54 25.92
N PRO A 116 5.58 3.37 26.58
CA PRO A 116 4.43 2.66 27.14
C PRO A 116 3.80 3.47 28.28
N THR A 117 2.51 3.78 28.16
CA THR A 117 1.70 4.32 29.25
C THR A 117 1.63 3.30 30.38
N ALA A 118 2.13 3.69 31.56
CA ALA A 118 2.04 2.91 32.79
C ALA A 118 0.58 2.80 33.27
N ALA A 119 0.33 1.70 33.99
CA ALA A 119 -0.94 1.14 34.45
C ALA A 119 -1.87 2.07 35.24
#